data_AF-A0A7X5N2R7-F1
#
_entry.id   AF-A0A7X5N2R7-F1
#
_cell.length_a   1.000
_cell.length_b   1.000
_cell.length_c   1.000
_cell.angle_alpha   90.00
_cell.angle_beta   90.00
_cell.angle_gamma   90.00
#
_symmetry.space_group_name_H-M   'P 1'
#
loop_
_entity.id
_entity.type
_entity.pdbx_description
1 polymer ?
#
loop_
_entity_poly.entity_id
_entity_poly.type
_entity_poly.pdbx_seq_one_letter_code
_entity_poly.pdbx_strand_id
1 'polypeptide(L)'
;DVTTIRASTPMFLLARRIKAMGVKMVLSGEGSDEIFGGYLYFHKAPNAREFHEELVRKLDALNNYDCLRANKSMMAWGVEPRVPFLDREFLDVAMRMDASFKMIDKTSSGAARMEKG
;
A
#
# COMPACT_ATOMS: atom_id res chain seq x y z
N ASP A 1 8.56 4.48 16.71
CA ASP A 1 8.84 3.37 15.80
C ASP A 1 9.89 3.79 14.77
N VAL A 2 10.99 3.05 14.62
CA VAL A 2 12.13 3.40 13.75
C VAL A 2 11.75 3.25 12.27
N THR A 3 10.89 2.27 11.95
CA THR A 3 10.39 2.01 10.59
C THR A 3 9.58 3.18 10.04
N THR A 4 8.65 3.74 10.83
CA THR A 4 7.89 4.94 10.43
C THR A 4 8.80 6.13 10.16
N ILE A 5 9.83 6.36 10.98
CA ILE A 5 10.76 7.50 10.79
C ILE A 5 11.54 7.34 9.50
N ARG A 6 12.11 6.15 9.25
CA ARG A 6 12.88 5.85 8.02
C ARG A 6 12.08 6.10 6.74
N ALA A 7 10.81 5.71 6.72
CA ALA A 7 9.93 5.93 5.56
C ALA A 7 9.42 7.39 5.45
N SER A 8 9.24 8.09 6.58
CA SER A 8 8.71 9.46 6.60
C SER A 8 9.70 10.51 6.11
N THR A 9 10.98 10.36 6.43
CA THR A 9 12.03 11.34 6.07
C THR A 9 12.11 11.62 4.56
N PRO A 10 12.19 10.61 3.66
CA PRO A 10 12.21 10.88 2.23
C PRO A 10 10.91 11.50 1.72
N MET A 11 9.74 11.06 2.20
CA MET A 11 8.46 11.66 1.80
C MET A 11 8.35 13.13 2.22
N PHE A 12 8.81 13.47 3.42
CA PHE A 12 8.85 14.85 3.89
C PHE A 12 9.74 15.74 3.01
N LEU A 13 10.92 15.26 2.64
CA LEU A 13 11.84 16.00 1.77
C LEU A 13 11.29 16.13 0.34
N LEU A 14 10.65 15.07 -0.16
CA LEU A 14 9.98 15.07 -1.46
C LEU A 14 8.82 16.07 -1.49
N ALA A 15 7.97 16.09 -0.46
CA ALA A 15 6.86 17.02 -0.33
C ALA A 15 7.33 18.48 -0.38
N ARG A 16 8.47 18.80 0.26
CA ARG A 16 9.10 20.13 0.18
C ARG A 16 9.43 20.51 -1.27
N ARG A 17 10.00 19.58 -2.04
CA ARG A 17 10.36 19.82 -3.44
C ARG A 17 9.12 19.98 -4.32
N ILE A 18 8.10 19.15 -4.12
CA ILE A 18 6.80 19.22 -4.81
C ILE A 18 6.15 20.57 -4.58
N LYS A 19 6.12 21.03 -3.32
CA LYS A 19 5.60 22.35 -2.97
C LYS A 19 6.36 23.48 -3.66
N ALA A 20 7.69 23.39 -3.70
CA ALA A 20 8.53 24.38 -4.38
C ALA A 20 8.29 24.45 -5.91
N MET A 21 7.73 23.39 -6.51
CA MET A 21 7.29 23.40 -7.92
C MET A 21 5.88 23.98 -8.10
N GLY A 22 5.23 24.45 -7.03
CA GLY A 22 3.88 25.03 -7.08
C GLY A 22 2.75 24.00 -7.05
N VAL A 23 3.06 22.71 -6.95
CA VAL A 23 2.08 21.62 -6.90
C VAL A 23 1.47 21.55 -5.49
N LYS A 24 0.14 21.37 -5.44
CA LYS A 24 -0.64 21.36 -4.19
C LYS A 24 -1.27 20.00 -3.88
N MET A 25 -1.36 19.11 -4.85
CA MET A 25 -1.99 17.80 -4.71
C MET A 25 -1.23 16.75 -5.52
N VAL A 26 -1.10 15.55 -4.98
CA VAL A 26 -0.49 14.39 -5.65
C VAL A 26 -1.34 13.13 -5.46
N LEU A 27 -1.24 12.21 -6.42
CA LEU A 27 -1.78 10.86 -6.26
C LEU A 27 -0.71 9.96 -5.65
N SER A 28 -1.11 9.13 -4.70
CA SER A 28 -0.28 8.13 -4.03
C SER A 28 -0.87 6.73 -4.20
N GLY A 29 -0.01 5.72 -4.20
CA GLY A 29 -0.38 4.31 -4.37
C GLY A 29 -0.68 3.56 -3.07
N GLU A 30 -0.77 4.25 -1.92
CA GLU A 30 -1.06 3.59 -0.64
C GLU A 30 -2.42 2.87 -0.67
N GLY A 31 -2.50 1.70 -0.01
CA GLY A 31 -3.66 0.82 -0.03
C GLY A 31 -3.56 -0.33 -1.04
N SER A 32 -2.72 -0.21 -2.08
CA SER A 32 -2.62 -1.24 -3.12
C SER A 32 -2.15 -2.59 -2.55
N ASP A 33 -1.11 -2.59 -1.72
CA ASP A 33 -0.54 -3.82 -1.18
C ASP A 33 -1.49 -4.50 -0.18
N GLU A 34 -2.29 -3.73 0.55
CA GLU A 34 -3.30 -4.22 1.48
C GLU A 34 -4.55 -4.78 0.79
N ILE A 35 -4.88 -4.29 -0.40
CA ILE A 35 -6.04 -4.75 -1.18
C ILE A 35 -5.70 -5.97 -2.03
N PHE A 36 -4.47 -6.03 -2.55
CA PHE A 36 -4.04 -7.06 -3.52
C PHE A 36 -2.99 -8.03 -2.99
N GLY A 37 -2.52 -7.86 -1.77
CA GLY A 37 -1.55 -8.76 -1.15
C GLY A 37 -0.14 -8.64 -1.73
N GLY A 38 0.30 -7.42 -2.04
CA GLY A 38 1.57 -7.15 -2.72
C GLY A 38 2.84 -7.41 -1.88
N TYR A 39 2.69 -7.60 -0.56
CA TYR A 39 3.83 -7.90 0.30
C TYR A 39 4.28 -9.36 0.21
N LEU A 40 5.59 -9.59 0.26
CA LEU A 40 6.20 -10.92 0.09
C LEU A 40 5.67 -12.03 1.02
N TYR A 41 5.17 -11.71 2.21
CA TYR A 41 4.62 -12.74 3.11
C TYR A 41 3.26 -13.29 2.64
N PHE A 42 2.52 -12.60 1.77
CA PHE A 42 1.28 -13.12 1.20
C PHE A 42 1.50 -14.36 0.33
N HIS A 43 2.71 -14.57 -0.22
CA HIS A 43 3.09 -15.82 -0.89
C HIS A 43 3.01 -17.06 0.02
N LYS A 44 3.05 -16.85 1.34
CA LYS A 44 2.98 -17.92 2.34
C LYS A 44 1.56 -18.21 2.82
N ALA A 45 0.56 -17.47 2.35
CA ALA A 45 -0.83 -17.75 2.69
C ALA A 45 -1.21 -19.18 2.27
N PRO A 46 -1.79 -19.99 3.16
CA PRO A 46 -2.04 -21.40 2.88
C PRO A 46 -3.27 -21.62 1.98
N ASN A 47 -4.23 -20.68 1.97
CA ASN A 47 -5.43 -20.75 1.17
C ASN A 47 -6.03 -19.34 0.94
N ALA A 48 -6.98 -19.24 0.00
CA ALA A 48 -7.60 -17.98 -0.39
C ALA A 48 -8.39 -17.30 0.75
N ARG A 49 -8.96 -18.09 1.67
CA ARG A 49 -9.69 -17.55 2.83
C ARG A 49 -8.75 -16.82 3.77
N GLU A 50 -7.67 -17.48 4.20
CA GLU A 50 -6.68 -16.87 5.11
C GLU A 50 -5.96 -15.69 4.45
N PHE A 51 -5.73 -15.75 3.13
CA PHE A 51 -5.24 -14.60 2.37
C PHE A 51 -6.21 -13.42 2.47
N HIS A 52 -7.50 -13.63 2.24
CA HIS A 52 -8.51 -12.59 2.31
C HIS A 52 -8.69 -12.02 3.73
N GLU A 53 -8.70 -12.88 4.75
CA GLU A 53 -8.77 -12.47 6.16
C GLU A 53 -7.59 -11.55 6.52
N GLU A 54 -6.40 -11.84 6.02
CA GLU A 54 -5.21 -11.00 6.24
C GLU A 54 -5.29 -9.66 5.48
N LEU A 55 -5.85 -9.61 4.27
CA LEU A 55 -6.12 -8.34 3.57
C LEU A 55 -7.06 -7.45 4.39
N VAL A 56 -8.17 -8.00 4.88
CA VAL A 56 -9.14 -7.28 5.70
C VAL A 56 -8.48 -6.73 6.96
N ARG A 57 -7.73 -7.58 7.68
CA ARG A 57 -7.00 -7.17 8.89
C ARG A 57 -6.02 -6.02 8.64
N LYS A 58 -5.38 -6.01 7.47
CA LYS A 58 -4.43 -4.95 7.08
C LYS A 58 -5.12 -3.66 6.71
N LEU A 59 -6.22 -3.73 5.98
CA LEU A 59 -7.03 -2.57 5.64
C LEU A 59 -7.57 -1.88 6.92
N ASP A 60 -8.04 -2.67 7.90
CA ASP A 60 -8.51 -2.15 9.20
C ASP A 60 -7.41 -1.42 9.98
N ALA A 61 -6.16 -1.83 9.83
CA ALA A 61 -5.01 -1.24 10.52
C ALA A 61 -4.35 -0.09 9.75
N LEU A 62 -4.74 0.15 8.49
CA LEU A 62 -4.04 1.04 7.56
C LEU A 62 -3.98 2.50 8.05
N ASN A 63 -5.01 2.94 8.77
CA ASN A 63 -5.08 4.28 9.35
C ASN A 63 -3.97 4.56 10.38
N ASN A 64 -3.38 3.52 10.97
CA ASN A 64 -2.33 3.63 11.99
C ASN A 64 -0.91 3.61 11.40
N TYR A 65 -0.76 3.26 10.12
CA TYR A 65 0.54 3.08 9.47
C TYR A 65 0.70 4.01 8.26
N ASP A 66 0.47 3.50 7.04
CA ASP A 66 0.84 4.16 5.79
C ASP A 66 0.06 5.47 5.59
N CYS A 67 -1.27 5.44 5.73
CA CYS A 67 -2.09 6.65 5.59
C CYS A 67 -1.71 7.76 6.56
N LEU A 68 -1.38 7.40 7.81
CA LEU A 68 -0.94 8.37 8.82
C LEU A 68 0.38 9.04 8.42
N ARG A 69 1.30 8.24 7.90
CA ARG A 69 2.64 8.66 7.49
C ARG A 69 2.57 9.56 6.26
N ALA A 70 1.94 9.11 5.18
CA ALA A 70 1.82 9.88 3.95
C ALA A 70 1.12 11.21 4.18
N ASN A 71 0.00 11.18 4.91
CA ASN A 71 -0.74 12.41 5.21
C ASN A 71 0.12 13.40 6.00
N LYS A 72 0.73 12.98 7.12
CA LYS A 72 1.54 13.89 7.95
C LYS A 72 2.76 14.43 7.23
N SER A 73 3.51 13.59 6.51
CA SER A 73 4.73 14.03 5.81
C SER A 73 4.43 14.97 4.65
N MET A 74 3.36 14.74 3.88
CA MET A 74 2.98 15.59 2.75
C MET A 74 2.35 16.91 3.22
N MET A 75 1.46 16.84 4.22
CA MET A 75 0.79 18.02 4.76
C MET A 75 1.74 18.95 5.51
N ALA A 76 2.89 18.48 5.99
CA ALA A 76 3.92 19.33 6.56
C ALA A 76 4.43 20.42 5.60
N TRP A 77 4.25 20.24 4.29
CA TRP A 77 4.56 21.22 3.24
C TRP A 77 3.33 21.72 2.48
N GLY A 78 2.12 21.44 2.99
CA GLY A 78 0.86 21.84 2.37
C GLY A 78 0.66 21.21 0.99
N VAL A 79 0.97 19.92 0.87
CA VAL A 79 0.69 19.07 -0.30
C VAL A 79 -0.34 18.01 0.12
N GLU A 80 -1.47 17.96 -0.56
CA GLU A 80 -2.54 16.99 -0.31
C GLU A 80 -2.25 15.67 -1.04
N PRO A 81 -2.06 14.54 -0.34
CA PRO A 81 -2.04 13.23 -0.98
C PRO A 81 -3.47 12.70 -1.15
N ARG A 82 -3.79 12.20 -2.34
CA ARG A 82 -5.00 11.39 -2.59
C ARG A 82 -4.61 9.95 -2.89
N VAL A 83 -5.42 9.01 -2.44
CA VAL A 83 -5.12 7.57 -2.45
C VAL A 83 -6.23 6.82 -3.18
N PRO A 84 -6.20 6.76 -4.53
CA PRO A 84 -7.29 6.18 -5.33
C PRO A 84 -7.60 4.72 -5.00
N PHE A 85 -6.61 3.96 -4.54
CA PHE A 85 -6.82 2.57 -4.11
C PHE A 85 -7.75 2.45 -2.89
N LEU A 86 -7.86 3.49 -2.06
CA LEU A 86 -8.76 3.51 -0.90
C LEU A 86 -10.08 4.21 -1.19
N ASP A 87 -10.39 4.46 -2.47
CA ASP A 87 -11.73 4.88 -2.85
C ASP A 87 -12.75 3.80 -2.46
N ARG A 88 -13.93 4.22 -1.99
CA ARG A 88 -14.94 3.29 -1.47
C ARG A 88 -15.53 2.39 -2.55
N GLU A 89 -15.80 2.95 -3.73
CA GLU A 89 -16.36 2.18 -4.84
C GLU A 89 -15.32 1.21 -5.40
N PHE A 90 -14.06 1.65 -5.47
CA PHE A 90 -12.94 0.78 -5.83
C PHE A 90 -12.76 -0.36 -4.82
N LEU A 91 -12.75 -0.05 -3.51
CA LEU A 91 -12.62 -1.05 -2.45
C LEU A 91 -13.75 -2.08 -2.50
N ASP A 92 -14.99 -1.65 -2.71
CA ASP A 92 -16.14 -2.56 -2.83
C ASP A 92 -15.95 -3.58 -3.95
N VAL A 93 -15.45 -3.14 -5.11
CA VAL A 93 -15.17 -4.04 -6.23
C VAL A 93 -13.97 -4.93 -5.93
N ALA A 94 -12.85 -4.32 -5.51
CA ALA A 94 -11.59 -5.03 -5.32
C ALA A 94 -11.67 -6.06 -4.21
N MET A 95 -12.38 -5.79 -3.11
CA MET A 95 -12.50 -6.70 -1.96
C MET A 95 -13.55 -7.78 -2.16
N ARG A 96 -14.52 -7.59 -3.07
CA ARG A 96 -15.48 -8.64 -3.46
C ARG A 96 -14.94 -9.63 -4.50
N MET A 97 -13.83 -9.28 -5.17
CA MET A 97 -13.17 -10.20 -6.08
C MET A 97 -12.69 -11.45 -5.33
N ASP A 98 -12.88 -12.62 -5.94
CA ASP A 98 -12.39 -13.89 -5.39
C ASP A 98 -10.88 -13.79 -5.14
N ALA A 99 -10.49 -14.03 -3.89
CA ALA A 99 -9.11 -13.89 -3.43
C ALA A 99 -8.16 -14.86 -4.15
N SER A 100 -8.65 -15.95 -4.73
CA SER A 100 -7.84 -16.86 -5.54
C SER A 100 -7.21 -16.15 -6.75
N PHE A 101 -7.86 -15.15 -7.34
CA PHE A 101 -7.29 -14.34 -8.43
C PHE A 101 -6.18 -13.38 -7.97
N LYS A 102 -6.09 -13.11 -6.65
CA LYS A 102 -5.04 -12.28 -6.05
C LYS A 102 -3.86 -13.09 -5.55
N MET A 103 -4.07 -14.39 -5.31
CA MET A 103 -3.01 -15.27 -4.84
C MET A 103 -1.98 -15.50 -5.95
N ILE A 104 -0.71 -15.50 -5.54
CA ILE A 104 0.39 -15.81 -6.45
C ILE A 104 0.43 -17.32 -6.64
N ASP A 105 0.20 -17.74 -7.87
CA ASP A 105 0.29 -19.15 -8.24
C ASP A 105 1.77 -19.59 -8.21
N LYS A 106 2.04 -20.56 -7.34
CA LYS A 106 3.38 -21.13 -7.15
C LYS A 106 3.82 -22.00 -8.33
N THR A 107 2.91 -22.33 -9.25
CA THR A 107 3.17 -23.21 -10.39
C THR A 107 3.43 -22.47 -11.70
N SER A 108 3.01 -21.21 -11.83
CA SER A 108 3.20 -20.38 -13.04
C SER A 108 4.44 -19.47 -13.01
N SER A 109 5.29 -19.55 -11.98
CA SER A 109 6.57 -18.86 -11.96
C SER A 109 7.56 -19.51 -12.94
N GLY A 110 7.48 -19.13 -14.21
CA GLY A 110 8.62 -19.23 -15.12
C GLY A 110 9.84 -18.58 -14.47
N ALA A 111 10.92 -19.35 -14.33
CA ALA A 111 12.20 -18.96 -13.75
C ALA A 111 12.09 -17.99 -12.55
N ALA A 112 11.94 -18.54 -11.35
CA ALA A 112 12.06 -17.81 -10.09
C ALA A 112 13.32 -16.92 -10.12
N ARG A 113 13.14 -15.62 -10.40
CA ARG A 113 14.18 -14.64 -10.13
C ARG A 113 14.23 -14.49 -8.62
N MET A 114 15.29 -15.02 -8.03
CA MET A 114 15.69 -14.67 -6.67
C MET A 114 15.88 -13.16 -6.59
N GLU A 115 15.01 -12.47 -5.86
CA GLU A 115 15.37 -11.17 -5.30
C GLU A 115 15.93 -11.38 -3.89
N LYS A 116 17.02 -10.65 -3.63
CA LYS A 116 18.02 -10.88 -2.58
C LYS A 116 17.43 -10.74 -1.17
N GLY A 117 17.93 -11.58 -0.26
CA GLY A 117 17.74 -11.46 1.18
C GLY A 117 18.52 -10.32 1.83
#